data_AF-A0A976KCK5-F1
#
_entry.id   AF-A0A976KCK5-F1
#
_cell.length_a   1.000
_cell.length_b   1.000
_cell.length_c   1.000
_cell.angle_alpha   90.00
_cell.angle_beta   90.00
_cell.angle_gamma   90.00
#
_symmetry.space_group_name_H-M   'P 1'
#
loop_
_entity.id
_entity.type
_entity.pdbx_description
1 polymer ?
#
loop_
_entity_poly.entity_id
_entity_poly.type
_entity_poly.pdbx_seq_one_letter_code
_entity_poly.pdbx_strand_id
1 'polypeptide(L)'
;MTPAIAYFVSPHGFGHAARSVAVMEALRALRPDTRIEIFTTVPAWFFEDSGLSPITLHPVLTDVGLVQTSSLEEDPAATARALADFLPFTDGRVTRLAETVEAAGCRLLVTDISPLGPAVAARAGIPGVLVESFTWDWIYRGYGVTSTASRLSPGFCLCSKSASTPPPSGSRPIPAANRLPKPPGSAR
;
A
#
# COMPACT_ATOMS: atom_id res chain seq x y z
N MET A 1 -16.42 24.87 5.71
CA MET A 1 -16.04 24.02 4.57
C MET A 1 -16.22 22.57 4.98
N THR A 2 -16.76 21.74 4.10
CA THR A 2 -16.95 20.31 4.35
C THR A 2 -15.59 19.61 4.39
N PRO A 3 -15.20 18.92 5.48
CA PRO A 3 -13.91 18.25 5.57
C PRO A 3 -13.80 17.16 4.50
N ALA A 4 -12.62 17.04 3.88
CA ALA A 4 -12.33 16.01 2.88
C ALA A 4 -11.07 15.23 3.24
N ILE A 5 -11.12 13.92 3.00
CA ILE A 5 -10.01 12.98 3.24
C ILE A 5 -9.59 12.39 1.90
N ALA A 6 -8.29 12.43 1.63
CA ALA A 6 -7.69 11.67 0.53
C ALA A 6 -7.35 10.27 1.04
N TYR A 7 -7.83 9.23 0.39
CA TYR A 7 -7.66 7.84 0.80
C TYR A 7 -6.92 7.06 -0.28
N PHE A 8 -5.65 6.74 -0.04
CA PHE A 8 -4.79 5.99 -0.95
C PHE A 8 -4.87 4.50 -0.62
N VAL A 9 -5.49 3.71 -1.49
CA VAL A 9 -5.73 2.28 -1.24
C VAL A 9 -4.84 1.45 -2.15
N SER A 10 -4.00 0.57 -1.58
CA SER A 10 -3.25 -0.40 -2.36
C SER A 10 -4.20 -1.28 -3.18
N PRO A 11 -3.97 -1.44 -4.50
CA PRO A 11 -4.73 -2.38 -5.32
C PRO A 11 -4.21 -3.82 -5.23
N HIS A 12 -3.24 -4.11 -4.36
CA HIS A 12 -2.63 -5.43 -4.23
C HIS A 12 -3.55 -6.44 -3.51
N GLY A 13 -4.66 -6.79 -4.16
CA GLY A 13 -5.69 -7.69 -3.64
C GLY A 13 -6.86 -6.96 -2.95
N PHE A 14 -8.04 -7.58 -2.99
CA PHE A 14 -9.27 -6.98 -2.46
C PHE A 14 -9.30 -6.88 -0.93
N GLY A 15 -8.39 -7.53 -0.20
CA GLY A 15 -8.30 -7.40 1.25
C GLY A 15 -8.01 -5.96 1.71
N HIS A 16 -7.15 -5.24 0.99
CA HIS A 16 -6.84 -3.83 1.26
C HIS A 16 -8.06 -2.93 1.01
N ALA A 17 -8.75 -3.17 -0.10
CA ALA A 17 -9.97 -2.46 -0.44
C ALA A 17 -11.08 -2.73 0.59
N ALA A 18 -11.33 -3.99 0.96
CA ALA A 18 -12.32 -4.36 1.96
C ALA A 18 -12.05 -3.72 3.33
N ARG A 19 -10.78 -3.72 3.78
CA ARG A 19 -10.38 -3.03 5.02
C ARG A 19 -10.60 -1.53 4.92
N SER A 20 -10.20 -0.92 3.81
CA SER A 20 -10.39 0.51 3.57
C SER A 20 -11.87 0.88 3.59
N VAL A 21 -12.73 0.08 2.97
CA VAL A 21 -14.18 0.24 3.00
C VAL A 21 -14.70 0.28 4.45
N ALA A 22 -14.33 -0.71 5.27
CA ALA A 22 -14.78 -0.76 6.67
C ALA A 22 -14.34 0.47 7.49
N VAL A 23 -13.12 0.99 7.24
CA VAL A 23 -12.65 2.23 7.87
C VAL A 23 -13.44 3.43 7.39
N MET A 24 -13.69 3.54 6.08
CA MET A 24 -14.49 4.63 5.49
C MET A 24 -15.92 4.62 6.02
N GLU A 25 -16.56 3.46 6.16
CA GLU A 25 -17.90 3.32 6.74
C GLU A 25 -17.93 3.81 8.19
N ALA A 26 -16.97 3.38 9.01
CA ALA A 26 -16.87 3.83 10.39
C ALA A 26 -16.64 5.36 10.49
N LEU A 27 -15.79 5.91 9.62
CA LEU A 27 -15.57 7.36 9.53
C LEU A 27 -16.86 8.11 9.16
N ARG A 28 -17.63 7.59 8.21
CA ARG A 28 -18.91 8.19 7.81
C ARG A 28 -19.98 8.10 8.89
N ALA A 29 -20.01 7.02 9.67
CA ALA A 29 -20.92 6.89 10.81
C ALA A 29 -20.62 7.95 11.88
N LEU A 30 -19.34 8.27 12.10
CA LEU A 30 -18.92 9.30 13.06
C LEU A 30 -19.05 10.72 12.52
N ARG A 31 -18.79 10.91 11.23
CA ARG A 31 -18.78 12.21 10.54
C ARG A 31 -19.41 12.11 9.15
N PRO A 32 -20.76 12.11 9.07
CA PRO A 32 -21.49 11.92 7.81
C PRO A 32 -21.24 13.02 6.77
N ASP A 33 -20.77 14.19 7.22
CA ASP A 33 -20.41 15.32 6.39
C ASP A 33 -19.06 15.13 5.66
N THR A 34 -18.23 14.17 6.06
CA THR A 34 -16.88 14.03 5.50
C THR A 34 -16.91 13.47 4.08
N ARG A 35 -16.30 14.19 3.14
CA ARG A 35 -16.08 13.70 1.77
C ARG A 35 -14.84 12.81 1.70
N ILE A 36 -14.90 11.76 0.90
CA ILE A 36 -13.80 10.81 0.72
C ILE A 36 -13.42 10.76 -0.76
N GLU A 37 -12.15 11.09 -1.04
CA GLU A 37 -11.52 11.03 -2.36
C GLU A 37 -10.61 9.79 -2.38
N ILE A 38 -10.96 8.77 -3.15
CA ILE A 38 -10.27 7.48 -3.15
C ILE A 38 -9.29 7.41 -4.32
N PHE A 39 -8.01 7.18 -4.04
CA PHE A 39 -6.94 7.04 -5.02
C PHE A 39 -6.52 5.58 -5.09
N THR A 40 -6.85 4.90 -6.19
CA THR A 40 -6.57 3.46 -6.38
C THR A 40 -6.86 3.01 -7.81
N THR A 41 -6.32 1.86 -8.23
CA THR A 41 -6.77 1.14 -9.43
C THR A 41 -7.73 -0.01 -9.13
N VAL A 42 -8.15 -0.18 -7.87
CA VAL A 42 -9.27 -1.09 -7.54
C VAL A 42 -10.51 -0.65 -8.33
N PRO A 43 -11.23 -1.56 -8.98
CA PRO A 43 -12.41 -1.22 -9.77
C PRO A 43 -13.49 -0.49 -8.97
N ALA A 44 -14.16 0.48 -9.60
CA ALA A 44 -15.20 1.30 -8.96
C ALA A 44 -16.33 0.47 -8.36
N TRP A 45 -16.74 -0.61 -9.04
CA TRP A 45 -17.81 -1.52 -8.58
C TRP A 45 -17.55 -2.04 -7.16
N PHE A 46 -16.29 -2.23 -6.76
CA PHE A 46 -15.96 -2.73 -5.44
C PHE A 46 -16.40 -1.77 -4.33
N PHE A 47 -16.26 -0.46 -4.56
CA PHE A 47 -16.65 0.56 -3.59
C PHE A 47 -18.14 0.88 -3.70
N GLU A 48 -18.70 0.87 -4.91
CA GLU A 48 -20.14 1.09 -5.13
C GLU A 48 -21.00 0.01 -4.45
N ASP A 49 -20.60 -1.26 -4.59
CA ASP A 49 -21.31 -2.40 -3.98
C ASP A 49 -21.23 -2.39 -2.44
N SER A 50 -20.29 -1.67 -1.86
CA SER A 50 -20.18 -1.50 -0.40
C SER A 50 -21.15 -0.45 0.18
N GLY A 51 -21.94 0.23 -0.65
CA GLY A 51 -22.83 1.31 -0.18
C GLY A 51 -22.08 2.59 0.22
N LEU A 52 -20.77 2.67 -0.07
CA LEU A 52 -19.99 3.89 0.04
C LEU A 52 -20.36 4.86 -1.08
N SER A 53 -21.41 5.64 -0.85
CA SER A 53 -21.81 6.75 -1.72
C SER A 53 -22.25 7.96 -0.90
N PRO A 54 -21.87 9.20 -1.27
CA PRO A 54 -21.05 9.54 -2.43
C PRO A 54 -19.54 9.33 -2.18
N ILE A 55 -18.84 8.83 -3.19
CA ILE A 55 -17.37 8.75 -3.24
C ILE A 55 -16.88 9.32 -4.58
N THR A 56 -15.66 9.84 -4.58
CA THR A 56 -14.96 10.22 -5.82
C THR A 56 -13.74 9.35 -5.99
N LEU A 57 -13.60 8.70 -7.14
CA LEU A 57 -12.52 7.76 -7.44
C LEU A 57 -11.51 8.38 -8.41
N HIS A 58 -10.24 8.25 -8.07
CA HIS A 58 -9.09 8.67 -8.86
C HIS A 58 -8.28 7.42 -9.25
N PRO A 59 -8.28 7.00 -10.52
CA PRO A 59 -7.58 5.81 -10.98
C PRO A 59 -6.05 6.03 -10.89
N VAL A 60 -5.43 5.52 -9.83
CA VAL A 60 -4.00 5.70 -9.54
C VAL A 60 -3.39 4.41 -9.03
N LEU A 61 -2.31 3.93 -9.66
CA LEU A 61 -1.54 2.81 -9.14
C LEU A 61 -0.78 3.27 -7.91
N THR A 62 -1.29 3.00 -6.71
CA THR A 62 -0.74 3.51 -5.46
C THR A 62 0.32 2.58 -4.84
N ASP A 63 0.37 1.34 -5.30
CA ASP A 63 1.24 0.28 -4.81
C ASP A 63 1.42 -0.81 -5.87
N VAL A 64 2.59 -1.44 -5.90
CA VAL A 64 2.90 -2.63 -6.72
C VAL A 64 2.59 -3.90 -5.94
N GLY A 65 2.88 -3.92 -4.63
CA GLY A 65 2.83 -5.10 -3.79
C GLY A 65 3.73 -6.23 -4.28
N LEU A 66 3.20 -7.44 -4.38
CA LEU A 66 3.85 -8.60 -4.97
C LEU A 66 3.19 -8.95 -6.32
N VAL A 67 4.01 -9.20 -7.33
CA VAL A 67 3.51 -9.81 -8.56
C VAL A 67 3.30 -11.30 -8.29
N GLN A 68 2.08 -11.75 -8.51
CA GLN A 68 1.68 -13.14 -8.27
C GLN A 68 1.22 -13.79 -9.58
N THR A 69 1.62 -15.03 -9.80
CA THR A 69 1.14 -15.86 -10.93
C THR A 69 -0.11 -16.65 -10.55
N SER A 70 -0.35 -16.86 -9.25
CA SER A 70 -1.56 -17.44 -8.68
C SER A 70 -1.78 -16.92 -7.25
N SER A 71 -2.86 -17.34 -6.57
CA SER A 71 -3.12 -16.93 -5.18
C SER A 71 -2.04 -17.35 -4.17
N LEU A 72 -1.18 -18.30 -4.53
CA LEU A 72 -0.15 -18.87 -3.64
C LEU A 72 1.27 -18.76 -4.21
N GLU A 73 1.42 -18.34 -5.46
CA GLU A 73 2.73 -18.30 -6.13
C GLU A 73 3.11 -16.86 -6.46
N GLU A 74 4.24 -16.45 -5.90
CA GLU A 74 4.85 -15.14 -6.11
C GLU A 74 5.90 -15.23 -7.22
N ASP A 75 6.06 -14.15 -7.99
CA ASP A 75 7.16 -13.96 -8.92
C ASP A 75 8.06 -12.82 -8.43
N PRO A 76 9.13 -13.13 -7.68
CA PRO A 76 10.06 -12.12 -7.18
C PRO A 76 10.75 -11.35 -8.29
N ALA A 77 11.02 -11.98 -9.44
CA ALA A 77 11.70 -11.32 -10.54
C ALA A 77 10.78 -10.31 -11.23
N ALA A 78 9.50 -10.65 -11.44
CA ALA A 78 8.51 -9.70 -11.93
C ALA A 78 8.23 -8.58 -10.92
N THR A 79 8.18 -8.90 -9.62
CA THR A 79 8.05 -7.91 -8.56
C THR A 79 9.20 -6.91 -8.58
N ALA A 80 10.44 -7.38 -8.69
CA ALA A 80 11.61 -6.52 -8.75
C ALA A 80 11.58 -5.59 -9.98
N ARG A 81 11.15 -6.10 -11.15
CA ARG A 81 10.97 -5.28 -12.37
C ARG A 81 9.89 -4.22 -12.18
N ALA A 82 8.71 -4.62 -11.70
CA ALA A 82 7.61 -3.70 -11.46
C ALA A 82 7.95 -2.63 -10.41
N LEU A 83 8.71 -2.99 -9.37
CA LEU A 83 9.21 -2.04 -8.39
C LEU A 83 10.25 -1.07 -8.98
N ALA A 84 11.13 -1.54 -9.85
CA ALA A 84 12.11 -0.68 -10.52
C ALA A 84 11.43 0.33 -11.47
N ASP A 85 10.32 -0.04 -12.09
CA ASP A 85 9.52 0.85 -12.93
C ASP A 85 8.69 1.84 -12.09
N PHE A 86 8.30 1.43 -10.87
CA PHE A 86 7.45 2.21 -9.98
C PHE A 86 8.24 3.15 -9.05
N LEU A 87 9.45 2.78 -8.67
CA LEU A 87 10.31 3.48 -7.70
C LEU A 87 11.68 3.85 -8.31
N PRO A 88 12.25 5.01 -7.92
CA PRO A 88 11.67 6.02 -7.04
C PRO A 88 10.51 6.76 -7.71
N PHE A 89 9.59 7.29 -6.90
CA PHE A 89 8.53 8.14 -7.45
C PHE A 89 9.13 9.38 -8.12
N THR A 90 8.67 9.69 -9.33
CA THR A 90 9.08 10.92 -10.00
C THR A 90 8.46 12.13 -9.29
N ASP A 91 9.24 13.21 -9.16
CA ASP A 91 8.77 14.46 -8.54
C ASP A 91 7.49 15.00 -9.21
N GLY A 92 7.41 14.92 -10.54
CA GLY A 92 6.23 15.35 -11.29
C GLY A 92 4.98 14.55 -10.95
N ARG A 93 5.11 13.23 -10.73
CA ARG A 93 3.97 12.38 -10.33
C ARG A 93 3.46 12.72 -8.95
N VAL A 94 4.38 12.88 -7.98
CA VAL A 94 4.00 13.23 -6.60
C VAL A 94 3.39 14.63 -6.53
N THR A 95 3.97 15.59 -7.27
CA THR A 95 3.46 16.97 -7.33
C THR A 95 2.05 17.02 -7.88
N ARG A 96 1.79 16.37 -9.03
CA ARG A 96 0.45 16.33 -9.63
C ARG A 96 -0.60 15.74 -8.69
N LEU A 97 -0.25 14.68 -7.96
CA LEU A 97 -1.18 14.07 -7.01
C LEU A 97 -1.43 14.96 -5.79
N ALA A 98 -0.40 15.65 -5.30
CA ALA A 98 -0.55 16.64 -4.23
C ALA A 98 -1.48 17.78 -4.67
N GLU A 99 -1.31 18.30 -5.89
CA GLU A 99 -2.21 19.31 -6.47
C GLU A 99 -3.66 18.80 -6.57
N THR A 100 -3.88 17.55 -6.97
CA THR A 100 -5.23 16.95 -6.98
C THR A 100 -5.83 16.88 -5.57
N VAL A 101 -5.03 16.47 -4.58
CA VAL A 101 -5.44 16.39 -3.17
C VAL A 101 -5.79 17.77 -2.61
N GLU A 102 -4.99 18.79 -2.93
CA GLU A 102 -5.20 20.19 -2.54
C GLU A 102 -6.45 20.78 -3.21
N ALA A 103 -6.61 20.57 -4.52
CA ALA A 103 -7.76 21.04 -5.30
C ALA A 103 -9.08 20.42 -4.83
N ALA A 104 -9.06 19.16 -4.40
CA ALA A 104 -10.21 18.50 -3.78
C ALA A 104 -10.54 19.05 -2.38
N GLY A 105 -9.65 19.87 -1.80
CA GLY A 105 -9.81 20.45 -0.47
C GLY A 105 -9.52 19.46 0.66
N CYS A 106 -8.76 18.39 0.39
CA CYS A 106 -8.40 17.42 1.42
C CYS A 106 -7.52 18.05 2.50
N ARG A 107 -7.71 17.62 3.75
CA ARG A 107 -6.94 18.11 4.91
C ARG A 107 -6.31 16.99 5.75
N LEU A 108 -6.56 15.75 5.35
CA LEU A 108 -5.98 14.55 5.92
C LEU A 108 -5.77 13.55 4.77
N LEU A 109 -4.63 12.86 4.79
CA LEU A 109 -4.40 11.71 3.92
C LEU A 109 -4.41 10.44 4.77
N VAL A 110 -5.23 9.47 4.38
CA VAL A 110 -5.19 8.10 4.92
C VAL A 110 -4.64 7.20 3.83
N THR A 111 -3.73 6.30 4.18
CA THR A 111 -3.15 5.36 3.23
C THR A 111 -3.21 3.94 3.75
N ASP A 112 -3.78 3.04 2.95
CA ASP A 112 -3.81 1.61 3.22
C ASP A 112 -2.67 0.94 2.46
N ILE A 113 -1.56 0.72 3.16
CA ILE A 113 -0.33 0.01 2.72
C ILE A 113 0.35 0.62 1.46
N SER A 114 -0.20 1.68 0.88
CA SER A 114 0.38 2.33 -0.29
C SER A 114 1.64 3.13 0.08
N PRO A 115 2.80 2.85 -0.56
CA PRO A 115 4.00 3.66 -0.38
C PRO A 115 3.90 5.05 -1.04
N LEU A 116 2.97 5.26 -1.98
CA LEU A 116 2.78 6.53 -2.66
C LEU A 116 2.08 7.57 -1.76
N GLY A 117 1.16 7.14 -0.90
CA GLY A 117 0.40 8.02 0.01
C GLY A 117 1.30 8.92 0.85
N PRO A 118 2.32 8.38 1.56
CA PRO A 118 3.22 9.19 2.36
C PRO A 118 4.02 10.25 1.61
N ALA A 119 4.47 9.93 0.38
CA ALA A 119 5.15 10.90 -0.47
C ALA A 119 4.22 12.05 -0.87
N VAL A 120 2.96 11.74 -1.20
CA VAL A 120 1.95 12.75 -1.57
C VAL A 120 1.55 13.62 -0.37
N ALA A 121 1.32 13.05 0.81
CA ALA A 121 0.94 13.83 1.99
C ALA A 121 2.06 14.80 2.40
N ALA A 122 3.31 14.34 2.35
CA ALA A 122 4.47 15.18 2.61
C ALA A 122 4.59 16.33 1.61
N ARG A 123 4.34 16.06 0.31
CA ARG A 123 4.34 17.11 -0.73
C ARG A 123 3.20 18.11 -0.56
N ALA A 124 2.00 17.64 -0.21
CA ALA A 124 0.82 18.48 0.01
C ALA A 124 0.82 19.22 1.37
N GLY A 125 1.78 18.91 2.26
CA GLY A 125 1.88 19.52 3.58
C GLY A 125 0.70 19.21 4.51
N ILE A 126 0.03 18.07 4.33
CA ILE A 126 -1.11 17.64 5.17
C ILE A 126 -0.74 16.46 6.06
N PRO A 127 -1.38 16.30 7.23
CA PRO A 127 -1.17 15.15 8.09
C PRO A 127 -1.51 13.83 7.37
N GLY A 128 -0.76 12.79 7.70
CA GLY A 128 -0.91 11.46 7.14
C GLY A 128 -1.24 10.41 8.20
N VAL A 129 -2.08 9.44 7.86
CA VAL A 129 -2.34 8.24 8.66
C VAL A 129 -2.06 7.02 7.81
N LEU A 130 -1.18 6.14 8.27
CA LEU A 130 -0.90 4.87 7.63
C LEU A 130 -1.68 3.76 8.34
N VAL A 131 -2.52 3.07 7.58
CA VAL A 131 -3.29 1.90 8.00
C VAL A 131 -2.61 0.67 7.44
N GLU A 132 -1.95 -0.10 8.29
CA GLU A 132 -1.23 -1.28 7.86
C GLU A 132 -1.09 -2.34 8.95
N SER A 133 -0.92 -3.60 8.53
CA SER A 133 -0.53 -4.69 9.43
C SER A 133 0.98 -4.95 9.39
N PHE A 134 1.63 -4.56 8.29
CA PHE A 134 3.05 -4.68 7.99
C PHE A 134 3.39 -3.66 6.91
N THR A 135 4.67 -3.32 6.78
CA THR A 135 5.20 -2.46 5.72
C THR A 135 5.84 -3.29 4.60
N TRP A 136 5.83 -2.77 3.37
CA TRP A 136 6.45 -3.44 2.22
C TRP A 136 7.96 -3.62 2.33
N ASP A 137 8.68 -2.73 3.03
CA ASP A 137 10.12 -2.88 3.20
C ASP A 137 10.49 -4.13 4.00
N TRP A 138 9.62 -4.56 4.92
CA TRP A 138 9.82 -5.80 5.65
C TRP A 138 9.74 -7.01 4.72
N ILE A 139 8.75 -7.05 3.83
CA ILE A 139 8.56 -8.11 2.84
C ILE A 139 9.71 -8.09 1.82
N TYR A 140 9.99 -6.93 1.22
CA TYR A 140 11.00 -6.76 0.18
C TYR A 140 12.43 -7.06 0.64
N ARG A 141 12.73 -6.88 1.94
CA ARG A 141 14.01 -7.31 2.53
C ARG A 141 14.25 -8.80 2.35
N GLY A 142 13.21 -9.64 2.44
CA GLY A 142 13.30 -11.09 2.20
C GLY A 142 13.69 -11.43 0.76
N TYR A 143 13.40 -10.53 -0.18
CA TYR A 143 13.69 -10.65 -1.61
C TYR A 143 14.99 -9.95 -2.04
N GLY A 144 15.77 -9.41 -1.10
CA GLY A 144 16.99 -8.66 -1.40
C GLY A 144 16.75 -7.30 -2.07
N VAL A 145 15.49 -6.83 -2.10
CA VAL A 145 15.12 -5.53 -2.65
C VAL A 145 15.24 -4.49 -1.53
N THR A 146 16.19 -3.56 -1.67
CA THR A 146 16.34 -2.45 -0.72
C THR A 146 15.38 -1.34 -1.10
N SER A 147 14.22 -1.27 -0.44
CA SER A 147 13.28 -0.16 -0.60
C SER A 147 13.59 0.94 0.42
N THR A 148 13.76 2.17 -0.04
CA THR A 148 13.85 3.37 0.82
C THR A 148 12.48 3.89 1.27
N ALA A 149 11.39 3.25 0.87
CA ALA A 149 10.02 3.74 1.08
C ALA A 149 9.55 3.71 2.55
N SER A 150 10.29 3.09 3.47
CA SER A 150 9.85 2.87 4.85
C SER A 150 10.18 3.94 5.86
N ARG A 151 10.86 5.03 5.45
CA ARG A 151 10.94 6.20 6.34
C ARG A 151 9.64 6.97 6.25
N LEU A 152 8.74 6.71 7.21
CA LEU A 152 7.59 7.57 7.46
C LEU A 152 8.07 9.01 7.53
N SER A 153 7.52 9.87 6.67
CA SER A 153 7.77 11.30 6.72
C SER A 153 7.33 11.86 8.09
N PRO A 154 8.01 12.88 8.64
CA PRO A 154 7.51 13.59 9.81
C PRO A 154 6.06 14.02 9.59
N GLY A 155 5.14 13.64 10.49
CA GLY A 155 3.71 13.94 10.37
C GLY A 155 2.80 12.76 9.97
N PHE A 156 3.35 11.54 9.84
CA PHE A 156 2.54 10.32 9.74
C PHE A 156 2.29 9.68 11.11
N CYS A 157 1.02 9.36 11.40
CA CYS A 157 0.64 8.47 12.50
C CYS A 157 0.47 7.04 11.96
N LEU A 158 1.13 6.07 12.58
CA LEU A 158 0.98 4.65 12.26
C LEU A 158 -0.18 4.04 13.05
N CYS A 159 -1.20 3.56 12.35
CA CYS A 159 -2.27 2.73 12.89
C CYS A 159 -2.01 1.26 12.51
N SER A 160 -1.19 0.57 13.30
CA SER A 160 -0.95 -0.87 13.14
C SER A 160 -1.55 -1.69 14.28
N LYS A 161 -1.98 -2.93 13.95
CA LYS A 161 -2.31 -3.96 14.94
C LYS A 161 -1.11 -4.84 15.32
N SER A 162 0.01 -4.73 14.59
CA SER A 162 1.22 -5.50 14.87
C SER A 162 2.17 -4.72 15.78
N ALA A 163 2.57 -5.39 16.85
CA ALA A 163 3.61 -4.94 17.76
C ALA A 163 4.89 -4.65 16.96
N SER A 164 5.32 -3.40 16.99
CA SER A 164 6.66 -2.95 16.62
C SER A 164 7.68 -3.53 17.63
N THR A 165 7.82 -4.84 17.64
CA THR A 165 8.98 -5.52 18.23
C THR A 165 9.85 -6.02 17.09
N PRO A 166 11.08 -5.49 16.91
CA PRO A 166 12.05 -6.16 16.06
C PRO A 166 12.25 -7.59 16.61
N PRO A 167 12.47 -8.61 15.76
CA PRO A 167 12.79 -9.93 16.25
C PRO A 167 14.02 -9.85 17.17
N PRO A 168 14.07 -10.61 18.28
CA PRO A 168 15.24 -10.63 19.14
C PRO A 168 16.47 -10.94 18.29
N SER A 169 17.53 -10.16 18.50
CA SER A 169 18.83 -10.35 17.87
C SER A 169 19.33 -11.77 18.16
N GLY A 170 19.09 -12.70 17.24
CA GLY A 170 19.38 -14.11 17.48
C GLY A 170 18.68 -15.14 16.59
N SER A 171 17.83 -14.76 15.63
CA SER A 171 17.34 -15.74 14.66
C SER A 171 18.47 -16.14 13.72
N ARG A 172 18.95 -17.38 13.89
CA ARG A 172 19.88 -18.04 12.96
C ARG A 172 19.31 -17.94 11.53
N PRO A 173 20.17 -17.76 10.51
CA PRO A 173 19.73 -17.82 9.13
C PRO A 173 19.06 -19.17 8.85
N ILE A 174 17.93 -19.13 8.14
CA ILE A 174 17.32 -20.31 7.53
C ILE A 174 18.40 -20.90 6.60
N PRO A 175 18.82 -22.17 6.78
CA PRO A 175 19.83 -22.74 5.92
C PRO A 175 19.30 -22.76 4.49
N ALA A 176 20.10 -22.23 3.56
CA ALA A 176 19.85 -22.39 2.14
C ALA A 176 19.57 -23.86 1.85
N ALA A 177 18.43 -24.14 1.21
CA ALA A 177 18.05 -25.48 0.79
C ALA A 177 19.14 -26.02 -0.15
N ASN A 178 20.09 -26.75 0.43
CA ASN A 178 21.11 -27.48 -0.29
C ASN A 178 20.43 -28.62 -1.06
N ARG A 179 20.57 -28.58 -2.38
CA ARG A 179 20.55 -29.70 -3.35
C ARG A 179 19.70 -30.91 -2.94
N LEU A 180 18.49 -30.99 -3.48
CA LEU A 180 17.79 -32.27 -3.60
C LEU A 180 18.65 -33.22 -4.48
N PRO A 181 18.85 -34.49 -4.08
CA PRO A 181 19.57 -35.46 -4.88
C PRO A 181 18.77 -35.83 -6.13
N LYS A 182 19.45 -35.95 -7.28
CA LYS A 182 18.87 -36.51 -8.52
C LYS A 182 18.39 -37.95 -8.28
N PRO A 183 17.20 -38.34 -8.78
CA PRO A 183 16.76 -39.73 -8.72
C PRO A 183 17.63 -40.62 -9.63
N PRO A 184 17.89 -41.89 -9.25
CA PRO A 184 18.71 -42.79 -10.03
C PRO A 184 17.93 -43.37 -11.22
N GLY A 185 18.51 -43.25 -12.41
CA GLY A 185 18.36 -44.21 -13.49
C GLY A 185 17.04 -44.24 -14.27
N SER A 186 17.06 -43.66 -15.48
CA SER A 186 16.56 -44.37 -16.66
C SER A 186 17.58 -44.21 -17.78
N ALA A 187 18.31 -45.30 -18.02
CA ALA A 187 19.09 -45.50 -19.22
C ALA A 187 18.23 -46.36 -20.18
N ARG A 188 18.23 -45.94 -21.45
CA ARG A 188 17.61 -46.52 -22.65
C ARG A 188 16.15 -46.16 -22.89
#